data_AF-A0A177SHJ7-F1
#
_entry.id   AF-A0A177SHJ7-F1
#
_cell.length_a   1.000
_cell.length_b   1.000
_cell.length_c   1.000
_cell.angle_alpha   90.00
_cell.angle_beta   90.00
_cell.angle_gamma   90.00
#
_symmetry.space_group_name_H-M   'P 1'
#
loop_
_entity.id
_entity.type
_entity.pdbx_description
1 polymer ?
#
loop_
_entity_poly.entity_id
_entity_poly.type
_entity_poly.pdbx_seq_one_letter_code
_entity_poly.pdbx_strand_id
1 'polypeptide(L)' 'MGVVFLGLFNLIKKDYTVQYQVLRGDEIVDTDRLNIRAGDHTAARKKADNMLRKEFGRTQYKIEWVQRF' A
#
# COMPACT_ATOMS: atom_id res chain seq x y z
N MET A 1 -31.30 -10.95 2.01
CA MET A 1 -29.94 -10.72 2.55
C MET A 1 -29.00 -10.40 1.40
N GLY A 2 -28.19 -9.35 1.55
CA GLY A 2 -26.85 -9.23 0.96
C GLY A 2 -26.75 -8.92 -0.54
N VAL A 3 -26.84 -7.63 -0.92
CA VAL A 3 -26.13 -7.09 -2.11
C VAL A 3 -25.98 -5.56 -2.10
N VAL A 4 -26.73 -4.83 -1.27
CA VAL A 4 -26.74 -3.35 -1.30
C VAL A 4 -25.46 -2.71 -0.73
N PHE A 5 -24.68 -3.43 0.09
CA PHE A 5 -23.48 -2.86 0.73
C PHE A 5 -22.20 -2.87 -0.13
N LEU A 6 -22.18 -3.50 -1.31
CA LEU A 6 -20.97 -3.48 -2.16
C LEU A 6 -20.80 -2.18 -2.95
N GLY A 7 -21.88 -1.42 -3.17
CA GLY A 7 -21.86 -0.19 -3.98
C GLY A 7 -21.35 1.04 -3.24
N LEU A 8 -21.60 1.15 -1.93
CA LEU A 8 -21.30 2.36 -1.16
C LEU A 8 -19.81 2.51 -0.79
N PHE A 9 -19.08 1.40 -0.64
CA PHE A 9 -17.63 1.40 -0.37
C PHE A 9 -16.79 1.88 -1.56
N ASN A 10 -17.37 2.02 -2.76
CA ASN A 10 -16.65 2.46 -3.94
C ASN A 10 -16.57 4.00 -4.08
N LEU A 11 -17.34 4.76 -3.28
CA LEU A 11 -17.49 6.21 -3.44
C LEU A 11 -16.50 7.06 -2.63
N ILE A 12 -15.82 6.50 -1.63
CA ILE A 12 -14.83 7.23 -0.82
C ILE A 12 -13.45 6.57 -0.99
N LYS A 13 -12.98 6.43 -2.23
CA LYS A 13 -11.58 6.03 -2.44
C LYS A 13 -10.69 7.26 -2.25
N LYS A 14 -9.95 7.31 -1.15
CA LYS A 14 -8.90 8.29 -0.93
C LYS A 14 -7.60 7.81 -1.58
N ASP A 15 -6.79 8.76 -2.01
CA ASP A 15 -5.43 8.49 -2.48
C ASP A 15 -4.49 8.49 -1.27
N TYR A 16 -3.77 7.38 -1.11
CA TYR A 16 -2.82 7.14 -0.03
C TYR A 16 -1.43 7.04 -0.64
N THR A 17 -0.51 7.92 -0.24
CA THR A 17 0.90 7.81 -0.63
C THR A 17 1.68 7.07 0.45
N VAL A 18 2.32 5.98 0.05
CA VAL A 18 3.15 5.14 0.90
C VAL A 18 4.56 5.18 0.33
N GLN A 19 5.56 5.44 1.14
CA GLN A 19 6.96 5.28 0.73
C GLN A 19 7.42 3.90 1.12
N TYR A 20 8.24 3.29 0.29
CA TYR A 20 8.87 2.04 0.64
C TYR A 20 10.34 2.10 0.29
N GLN A 21 11.13 1.38 1.07
CA GLN A 21 12.55 1.21 0.88
C GLN A 21 12.82 -0.27 0.66
N VAL A 22 13.52 -0.60 -0.41
CA VAL A 22 13.91 -1.98 -0.74
C VAL A 22 15.28 -2.22 -0.14
N LEU A 23 15.38 -3.23 0.70
CA LEU A 23 16.59 -3.64 1.40
C LEU A 23 17.14 -4.90 0.74
N ARG A 24 18.41 -4.87 0.32
CA ARG A 24 19.13 -6.05 -0.16
C ARG A 24 20.32 -6.29 0.76
N GLY A 25 20.15 -7.20 1.72
CA GLY A 25 21.14 -7.37 2.78
C GLY A 25 21.06 -6.19 3.76
N ASP A 26 22.18 -5.48 3.91
CA ASP A 26 22.29 -4.33 4.83
C ASP A 26 22.14 -2.97 4.14
N GLU A 27 22.02 -2.94 2.81
CA GLU A 27 21.91 -1.70 2.04
C GLU A 27 20.50 -1.45 1.51
N ILE A 28 20.06 -0.18 1.60
CA ILE A 28 18.87 0.33 0.93
C ILE A 28 19.22 0.51 -0.55
N VAL A 29 18.69 -0.37 -1.39
CA VAL A 29 18.97 -0.38 -2.83
C VAL A 29 18.04 0.56 -3.57
N ASP A 30 16.81 0.71 -3.10
CA ASP A 30 15.81 1.51 -3.77
C ASP A 30 14.84 2.16 -2.77
N THR A 31 14.32 3.31 -3.12
CA THR A 31 13.31 4.03 -2.33
C THR A 31 12.34 4.72 -3.26
N ASP A 32 11.10 4.24 -3.26
CA ASP A 32 10.06 4.77 -4.14
C ASP A 32 8.77 5.05 -3.34
N ARG A 33 7.81 5.71 -3.99
CA ARG A 33 6.52 6.13 -3.46
C ARG A 33 5.41 5.46 -4.25
N LEU A 34 4.64 4.62 -3.57
CA LEU A 34 3.46 3.99 -4.11
C LEU A 34 2.22 4.84 -3.79
N ASN A 35 1.50 5.25 -4.82
CA ASN A 35 0.17 5.86 -4.68
C ASN A 35 -0.92 4.79 -4.77
N ILE A 36 -1.74 4.69 -3.73
CA ILE A 36 -2.73 3.65 -3.58
C ILE A 36 -4.10 4.25 -3.34
N ARG A 37 -5.02 3.97 -4.26
CA ARG A 37 -6.45 4.21 -4.04
C ARG A 37 -7.08 3.11 -3.22
N ALA A 38 -7.62 3.48 -2.06
CA ALA A 38 -8.36 2.60 -1.17
C ALA A 38 -9.46 3.37 -0.41
N GLY A 39 -10.45 2.62 0.09
CA GLY A 39 -11.51 3.18 0.93
C GLY A 39 -11.02 3.60 2.32
N ASP A 40 -10.05 2.86 2.85
CA ASP A 40 -9.55 2.99 4.21
C ASP A 40 -8.02 2.76 4.27
N HIS A 41 -7.37 3.27 5.32
CA HIS A 41 -5.94 3.04 5.59
C HIS A 41 -5.55 1.55 5.59
N THR A 42 -6.36 0.71 6.22
CA THR A 42 -6.10 -0.73 6.30
C THR A 42 -6.12 -1.40 4.93
N ALA A 43 -7.07 -0.99 4.08
CA ALA A 43 -7.16 -1.46 2.70
C ALA A 43 -5.99 -0.95 1.85
N ALA A 44 -5.58 0.32 2.03
CA ALA A 44 -4.39 0.86 1.40
C ALA A 44 -3.14 0.06 1.78
N ARG A 45 -2.99 -0.27 3.07
CA ARG A 45 -1.86 -1.04 3.60
C ARG A 45 -1.78 -2.43 3.02
N LYS A 46 -2.90 -3.16 3.01
CA LYS A 46 -2.97 -4.50 2.45
C LYS A 46 -2.65 -4.50 0.95
N LYS A 47 -3.08 -3.46 0.24
CA LYS A 47 -2.80 -3.30 -1.19
C LYS A 47 -1.34 -2.94 -1.45
N ALA A 48 -0.74 -2.09 -0.61
CA ALA A 48 0.68 -1.76 -0.65
C ALA A 48 1.53 -3.02 -0.46
N ASP A 49 1.24 -3.77 0.60
CA ASP A 49 1.96 -4.99 0.93
C ASP A 49 1.85 -6.03 -0.19
N ASN A 50 0.66 -6.22 -0.76
CA ASN A 50 0.48 -7.17 -1.85
C ASN A 50 1.22 -6.75 -3.13
N MET A 51 1.29 -5.45 -3.42
CA MET A 51 2.06 -4.93 -4.57
C MET A 51 3.56 -5.11 -4.35
N LEU A 52 4.07 -4.71 -3.19
CA LEU A 52 5.50 -4.84 -2.85
C LEU A 52 5.93 -6.30 -2.78
N ARG A 53 5.08 -7.18 -2.24
CA ARG A 53 5.32 -8.61 -2.26
C ARG A 53 5.32 -9.20 -3.67
N LYS A 54 4.53 -8.66 -4.59
CA LYS A 54 4.54 -9.09 -6.00
C LYS A 54 5.79 -8.59 -6.74
N GLU A 55 6.22 -7.37 -6.45
CA GLU A 55 7.34 -6.72 -7.12
C GLU A 55 8.70 -7.22 -6.60
N PHE A 56 8.84 -7.32 -5.29
CA PHE A 56 10.10 -7.67 -4.62
C PHE A 56 10.12 -9.12 -4.07
N GLY A 57 8.97 -9.81 -4.02
CA GLY A 57 8.92 -11.23 -3.68
C GLY A 57 9.44 -11.55 -2.27
N ARG A 58 10.65 -12.13 -2.22
CA ARG A 58 11.38 -12.51 -0.99
C ARG A 58 12.38 -11.45 -0.51
N THR A 59 12.59 -10.38 -1.27
CA THR A 59 13.48 -9.29 -0.88
C THR A 59 12.86 -8.53 0.29
N GLN A 60 13.68 -8.14 1.27
CA GLN A 60 13.20 -7.37 2.40
C GLN A 60 12.82 -5.97 1.92
N TYR A 61 11.62 -5.52 2.25
CA TYR A 61 11.19 -4.15 1.99
C TYR A 61 10.65 -3.55 3.28
N LYS A 62 10.93 -2.27 3.51
CA LYS A 62 10.41 -1.51 4.64
C LYS A 62 9.39 -0.51 4.11
N ILE A 63 8.16 -0.61 4.59
CA ILE A 63 7.09 0.32 4.25
C ILE A 63 7.07 1.45 5.28
N GLU A 64 7.25 2.69 4.83
CA GLU A 64 7.09 3.91 5.63
C GLU A 64 5.91 4.74 5.12
N TRP A 65 4.93 4.97 5.99
CA TRP A 65 3.77 5.77 5.63
C TRP A 65 4.16 7.25 5.59
N VAL A 66 4.00 7.88 4.41
CA VAL A 66 4.25 9.33 4.24
C VAL A 66 3.01 10.15 4.57
N GLN A 67 1.94 9.52 5.02
CA GLN A 67 0.69 10.24 5.24
C GLN A 67 0.79 11.19 6.43
N ARG A 68 1.07 12.45 6.11
CA ARG A 68 0.79 13.61 6.94
C ARG A 68 -0.72 13.63 7.22
N PHE A 69 -1.06 13.44 8.49
CA PHE A 69 -2.36 13.81 9.04
C PHE A 69 -2.50 15.34 9.07
#